data_AF-A0A813G399-F1
#
_entry.id   AF-A0A813G399-F1
#
_cell.length_a   1.000
_cell.length_b   1.000
_cell.length_c   1.000
_cell.angle_alpha   90.00
_cell.angle_beta   90.00
_cell.angle_gamma   90.00
#
_symmetry.space_group_name_H-M   'P 1'
#
loop_
_entity.id
_entity.type
_entity.pdbx_description
1 polymer ?
#
loop_
_entity_poly.entity_id
_entity_poly.type
_entity_poly.pdbx_seq_one_letter_code
_entity_poly.pdbx_strand_id
1 'polypeptide(L)'
;MEAALEHMPLNDDTKPLIITAMNERYKTALTVYAKHFCGKSDVVSTQIISLEETRLLLRYWDATSQWAESTVTYQNAQGDPVTADSAAGVRRILLNMARTASEATGLELGLPQGDIFFIDGQSSDKVPGAYLLNDLVDMSTLECLNQDDGHPVSGAISKSVATAGLRSDPEVDHQLLIKLGFRQPVKLKAISFHGSTRDATAPKVVKIFQGQVDIGFQEAEDQEAVQLLDLSTSQVEGGDPVPLRFVKFQSVSTLQLFVQENFGAEVTCILQLQFWGTVAETVDMKAWKPTVDSRANPVFAIREPVLEDHSGI
;
A
#
# COMPACT_ATOMS: atom_id res chain seq x y z
N MET A 1 -10.78 4.01 -8.95
CA MET A 1 -11.63 4.66 -7.92
C MET A 1 -10.82 5.43 -6.89
N GLU A 2 -9.58 5.02 -6.56
CA GLU A 2 -8.74 5.75 -5.61
C GLU A 2 -8.15 7.07 -6.17
N ALA A 3 -7.81 7.15 -7.46
CA ALA A 3 -7.44 8.43 -8.11
C ALA A 3 -8.58 9.48 -8.10
N ALA A 4 -9.81 9.07 -7.77
CA ALA A 4 -10.94 9.99 -7.66
C ALA A 4 -11.14 10.54 -6.25
N LEU A 5 -10.63 9.87 -5.20
CA LEU A 5 -10.86 10.26 -3.79
C LEU A 5 -9.79 11.20 -3.23
N GLU A 6 -8.59 11.20 -3.81
CA GLU A 6 -7.44 12.02 -3.36
C GLU A 6 -7.67 13.53 -3.62
N HIS A 7 -8.44 13.85 -4.65
CA HIS A 7 -8.87 15.22 -5.00
C HIS A 7 -10.37 15.47 -4.77
N MET A 8 -11.08 14.55 -4.12
CA MET A 8 -12.50 14.73 -3.87
C MET A 8 -12.71 15.79 -2.80
N PRO A 9 -13.45 16.87 -3.12
CA PRO A 9 -13.80 17.87 -2.12
C PRO A 9 -14.64 17.21 -1.05
N LEU A 10 -14.47 17.65 0.20
CA LEU A 10 -15.28 17.16 1.31
C LEU A 10 -16.73 17.64 1.13
N ASN A 11 -17.57 16.78 0.53
CA ASN A 11 -18.95 17.06 0.16
C ASN A 11 -19.89 15.96 0.69
N ASP A 12 -21.19 16.12 0.45
CA ASP A 12 -22.20 15.23 1.03
C ASP A 12 -22.17 13.81 0.45
N ASP A 13 -21.52 13.60 -0.70
CA ASP A 13 -21.31 12.28 -1.30
C ASP A 13 -20.09 11.56 -0.69
N THR A 14 -19.06 12.30 -0.29
CA THR A 14 -17.79 11.74 0.18
C THR A 14 -17.78 11.50 1.69
N LYS A 15 -18.44 12.36 2.48
CA LYS A 15 -18.52 12.21 3.94
C LYS A 15 -19.05 10.83 4.38
N PRO A 16 -20.16 10.29 3.80
CA PRO A 16 -20.68 8.99 4.22
C PRO A 16 -19.71 7.83 3.95
N LEU A 17 -18.95 7.90 2.85
CA LEU A 17 -17.96 6.89 2.49
C LEU A 17 -16.82 6.85 3.52
N ILE A 18 -16.31 8.02 3.91
CA ILE A 18 -15.27 8.15 4.94
C ILE A 18 -15.78 7.64 6.29
N ILE A 19 -17.00 8.05 6.70
CA ILE A 19 -17.61 7.62 7.96
C ILE A 19 -17.74 6.09 8.01
N THR A 20 -18.23 5.48 6.93
CA THR A 20 -18.42 4.04 6.84
C THR A 20 -17.09 3.31 6.96
N ALA A 21 -16.08 3.72 6.17
CA ALA A 21 -14.75 3.15 6.22
C ALA A 21 -14.11 3.26 7.63
N MET A 22 -14.27 4.41 8.30
CA MET A 22 -13.77 4.64 9.65
C MET A 22 -14.44 3.74 10.68
N ASN A 23 -15.78 3.66 10.66
CA ASN A 23 -16.58 2.91 11.63
C ASN A 23 -16.44 1.40 11.49
N GLU A 24 -16.18 0.88 10.29
CA GLU A 24 -16.02 -0.55 10.08
C GLU A 24 -14.63 -1.04 10.47
N ARG A 25 -13.58 -0.28 10.12
CA ARG A 25 -12.19 -0.76 10.16
C ARG A 25 -11.37 -0.27 11.33
N TYR A 26 -11.71 0.89 11.90
CA TYR A 26 -10.88 1.57 12.89
C TYR A 26 -11.58 1.76 14.24
N LYS A 27 -12.48 0.83 14.62
CA LYS A 27 -13.26 0.86 15.87
C LYS A 27 -12.39 1.08 17.12
N THR A 28 -11.25 0.40 17.19
CA THR A 28 -10.30 0.52 18.31
C THR A 28 -9.67 1.91 18.36
N ALA A 29 -9.28 2.46 17.21
CA ALA A 29 -8.75 3.82 17.14
C ALA A 29 -9.81 4.85 17.56
N LEU A 30 -11.05 4.71 17.09
CA LEU A 30 -12.17 5.57 17.48
C LEU A 30 -12.44 5.54 18.99
N THR A 31 -12.25 4.40 19.63
CA THR A 31 -12.38 4.28 21.09
C THR A 31 -11.26 5.03 21.81
N VAL A 32 -10.01 4.92 21.34
CA VAL A 32 -8.88 5.71 21.89
C VAL A 32 -9.09 7.21 21.68
N TYR A 33 -9.68 7.59 20.55
CA TYR A 33 -10.13 8.95 20.26
C TYR A 33 -11.08 9.49 21.32
N ALA A 34 -12.18 8.77 21.58
CA ALA A 34 -13.15 9.19 22.58
C ALA A 34 -12.51 9.25 23.97
N LYS A 35 -11.58 8.35 24.29
CA LYS A 35 -10.88 8.36 25.58
C LYS A 35 -10.06 9.62 25.80
N HIS A 36 -9.26 10.00 24.80
CA HIS A 36 -8.39 11.16 24.91
C HIS A 36 -9.12 12.49 24.68
N PHE A 37 -9.80 12.65 23.54
CA PHE A 37 -10.36 13.93 23.14
C PHE A 37 -11.73 14.25 23.75
N CYS A 38 -12.50 13.24 24.16
CA CYS A 38 -13.76 13.46 24.89
C CYS A 38 -13.57 13.37 26.41
N GLY A 39 -12.36 13.06 26.90
CA GLY A 39 -12.03 12.96 28.33
C GLY A 39 -12.78 11.85 29.07
N LYS A 40 -13.09 10.74 28.40
CA LYS A 40 -13.88 9.63 28.97
C LYS A 40 -13.00 8.39 29.16
N SER A 41 -12.74 7.95 30.39
CA SER A 41 -11.94 6.73 30.61
C SER A 41 -12.67 5.44 30.20
N ASP A 42 -13.99 5.41 30.33
CA ASP A 42 -14.79 4.18 30.34
C ASP A 42 -15.63 4.01 29.07
N VAL A 43 -14.97 4.10 27.91
CA VAL A 43 -15.60 3.93 26.60
C VAL A 43 -15.45 2.50 26.10
N VAL A 44 -16.58 1.87 25.74
CA VAL A 44 -16.65 0.49 25.23
C VAL A 44 -16.59 0.44 23.70
N SER A 45 -17.26 1.37 23.03
CA SER A 45 -17.35 1.45 21.57
C SER A 45 -17.51 2.90 21.13
N THR A 46 -17.06 3.24 19.93
CA THR A 46 -17.18 4.59 19.38
C THR A 46 -17.40 4.53 17.88
N GLN A 47 -18.22 5.46 17.40
CA GLN A 47 -18.56 5.64 16.00
C GLN A 47 -18.53 7.13 15.64
N ILE A 48 -18.13 7.44 14.42
CA ILE A 48 -18.33 8.75 13.81
C ILE A 48 -19.77 8.81 13.30
N ILE A 49 -20.50 9.87 13.64
CA ILE A 49 -21.87 10.14 13.17
C ILE A 49 -21.85 11.15 12.03
N SER A 50 -21.02 12.18 12.12
CA SER A 50 -20.87 13.18 11.08
C SER A 50 -19.44 13.72 11.00
N LEU A 51 -19.09 14.18 9.80
CA LEU A 51 -17.83 14.85 9.48
C LEU A 51 -18.15 16.22 8.91
N GLU A 52 -17.49 17.25 9.44
CA GLU A 52 -17.45 18.60 8.90
C GLU A 52 -16.00 18.96 8.53
N GLU A 53 -15.78 20.16 7.99
CA GLU A 53 -14.46 20.64 7.57
C GLU A 53 -13.52 20.87 8.76
N THR A 54 -14.04 21.21 9.95
CA THR A 54 -13.24 21.59 11.12
C THR A 54 -13.45 20.68 12.33
N ARG A 55 -14.41 19.76 12.27
CA ARG A 55 -14.82 18.94 13.42
C ARG A 55 -15.53 17.67 12.98
N LEU A 56 -15.57 16.71 13.90
CA LEU A 56 -16.38 15.49 13.76
C LEU A 56 -17.32 15.31 14.96
N LEU A 57 -18.43 14.63 14.74
CA LEU A 57 -19.31 14.17 15.82
C LEU A 57 -19.02 12.69 16.11
N LEU A 58 -18.57 12.41 17.33
CA LEU A 58 -18.40 11.06 17.83
C LEU A 58 -19.59 10.69 18.70
N ARG A 59 -20.05 9.45 18.54
CA ARG A 59 -20.99 8.80 19.43
C ARG A 59 -20.31 7.59 20.05
N TYR A 60 -20.39 7.47 21.36
CA TYR A 60 -19.74 6.40 22.11
C TYR A 60 -20.67 5.77 23.13
N TRP A 61 -20.41 4.50 23.40
CA TRP A 61 -21.11 3.72 24.40
C TRP A 61 -20.30 3.73 25.70
N ASP A 62 -20.90 4.28 26.75
CA ASP A 62 -20.27 4.39 28.06
C ASP A 62 -20.52 3.14 28.94
N ALA A 63 -19.78 3.03 30.04
CA ALA A 63 -19.93 1.95 31.01
C ALA A 63 -21.29 1.92 31.71
N THR A 64 -22.09 2.97 31.63
CA THR A 64 -23.46 3.03 32.17
C THR A 64 -24.51 2.50 31.18
N SER A 65 -24.07 1.95 30.04
CA SER A 65 -24.92 1.47 28.96
C SER A 65 -25.79 2.57 28.35
N GLN A 66 -25.22 3.78 28.23
CA GLN A 66 -25.84 4.90 27.55
C GLN A 66 -25.03 5.32 26.33
N TRP A 67 -25.75 5.78 25.30
CA TRP A 67 -25.14 6.46 24.16
C TRP A 67 -24.93 7.92 24.53
N ALA A 68 -23.69 8.37 24.43
CA ALA A 68 -23.32 9.78 24.55
C ALA A 68 -22.68 10.26 23.25
N GLU A 69 -22.84 11.55 22.98
CA GLU A 69 -22.29 12.21 21.80
C GLU A 69 -21.33 13.33 22.24
N SER A 70 -20.25 13.52 21.50
CA SER A 70 -19.31 14.61 21.72
C SER A 70 -18.71 15.06 20.41
N THR A 71 -18.67 16.36 20.23
CA THR A 71 -18.04 17.00 19.08
C THR A 71 -16.56 17.18 19.36
N VAL A 72 -15.73 16.72 18.44
CA VAL A 72 -14.27 16.85 18.52
C VAL A 72 -13.79 17.74 17.38
N THR A 73 -13.09 18.81 17.73
CA THR A 73 -12.47 19.72 16.76
C THR A 73 -11.19 19.09 16.22
N TYR A 74 -10.96 19.24 14.93
CA TYR A 74 -9.72 18.83 14.29
C TYR A 74 -8.55 19.67 14.80
N GLN A 75 -7.46 19.01 15.20
CA GLN A 75 -6.27 19.68 15.71
C GLN A 75 -4.98 19.01 15.22
N ASN A 76 -3.90 19.79 15.13
CA ASN A 76 -2.57 19.28 14.83
C ASN A 76 -1.92 18.64 16.09
N ALA A 77 -0.67 18.17 15.96
CA ALA A 77 0.06 17.56 17.08
C ALA A 77 0.36 18.55 18.23
N GLN A 78 0.31 19.85 17.97
CA GLN A 78 0.51 20.94 18.93
C GLN A 78 -0.81 21.38 19.61
N GLY A 79 -1.96 20.87 19.16
CA GLY A 79 -3.28 21.24 19.64
C GLY A 79 -3.93 22.43 18.93
N ASP A 80 -3.32 22.95 17.85
CA ASP A 80 -3.91 24.05 17.09
C ASP A 80 -5.03 23.55 16.17
N PRO A 81 -6.14 24.29 16.03
CA PRO A 81 -7.24 23.92 15.15
C PRO A 81 -6.80 23.83 13.68
N VAL A 82 -7.30 22.82 12.96
CA VAL A 82 -7.04 22.62 11.52
C VAL A 82 -8.32 22.38 10.74
N THR A 83 -8.28 22.67 9.44
CA THR A 83 -9.41 22.50 8.52
C THR A 83 -9.07 21.48 7.45
N ALA A 84 -10.05 20.69 7.05
CA ALA A 84 -10.00 19.75 5.94
C ALA A 84 -10.94 20.19 4.82
N ASP A 85 -10.39 20.44 3.64
CA ASP A 85 -11.11 20.77 2.41
C ASP A 85 -11.37 19.54 1.51
N SER A 86 -10.78 18.41 1.86
CA SER A 86 -10.75 17.19 1.06
C SER A 86 -10.84 15.94 1.93
N ALA A 87 -11.29 14.83 1.33
CA ALA A 87 -11.31 13.52 1.98
C ALA A 87 -9.91 13.09 2.47
N ALA A 88 -8.87 13.37 1.68
CA ALA A 88 -7.48 13.15 2.04
C ALA A 88 -7.04 14.04 3.23
N GLY A 89 -7.47 15.31 3.26
CA GLY A 89 -7.24 16.23 4.36
C GLY A 89 -7.82 15.71 5.68
N VAL A 90 -9.10 15.32 5.69
CA VAL A 90 -9.77 14.75 6.88
C VAL A 90 -9.00 13.54 7.37
N ARG A 91 -8.62 12.64 6.46
CA ARG A 91 -7.86 11.44 6.80
C ARG A 91 -6.53 11.76 7.48
N ARG A 92 -5.73 12.67 6.91
CA ARG A 92 -4.42 13.02 7.46
C ARG A 92 -4.54 13.61 8.87
N ILE A 93 -5.57 14.44 9.07
CA ILE A 93 -5.90 15.00 10.38
C ILE A 93 -6.27 13.89 11.36
N LEU A 94 -7.18 12.99 10.96
CA LEU A 94 -7.60 11.87 11.81
C LEU A 94 -6.45 10.87 12.10
N LEU A 95 -5.48 10.74 11.21
CA LEU A 95 -4.28 9.94 11.47
C LEU A 95 -3.41 10.57 12.55
N ASN A 96 -3.12 11.87 12.41
CA ASN A 96 -2.25 12.59 13.35
C ASN A 96 -2.88 12.65 14.74
N MET A 97 -4.17 12.98 14.82
CA MET A 97 -4.89 12.99 16.09
C MET A 97 -4.98 11.59 16.73
N ALA A 98 -5.10 10.51 15.95
CA ALA A 98 -5.06 9.14 16.47
C ALA A 98 -3.72 8.82 17.12
N ARG A 99 -2.62 9.26 16.49
CA ARG A 99 -1.26 9.09 17.01
C ARG A 99 -1.09 9.83 18.32
N THR A 100 -1.49 11.10 18.37
CA THR A 100 -1.47 11.90 19.61
C THR A 100 -2.27 11.23 20.73
N ALA A 101 -3.46 10.70 20.43
CA ALA A 101 -4.28 10.01 21.41
C ALA A 101 -3.65 8.67 21.88
N SER A 102 -3.02 7.92 20.97
CA SER A 102 -2.30 6.68 21.30
C SER A 102 -1.12 6.96 22.24
N GLU A 103 -0.31 7.96 21.93
CA GLU A 103 0.82 8.40 22.76
C GLU A 103 0.35 8.88 24.14
N ALA A 104 -0.74 9.65 24.21
CA ALA A 104 -1.26 10.18 25.46
C ALA A 104 -1.95 9.13 26.35
N THR A 105 -2.56 8.10 25.75
CA THR A 105 -3.28 7.04 26.49
C THR A 105 -2.40 5.82 26.79
N GLY A 106 -1.24 5.69 26.15
CA GLY A 106 -0.37 4.52 26.24
C GLY A 106 -0.97 3.25 25.59
N LEU A 107 -2.10 3.39 24.88
CA LEU A 107 -2.71 2.30 24.13
C LEU A 107 -2.09 2.30 22.73
N GLU A 108 -1.16 1.38 22.47
CA GLU A 108 -0.57 1.20 21.15
C GLU A 108 -1.68 0.87 20.14
N LEU A 109 -1.94 1.83 19.24
CA LEU A 109 -2.78 1.58 18.08
C LEU A 109 -1.89 1.05 16.97
N GLY A 110 -2.30 -0.06 16.33
CA GLY A 110 -1.77 -0.49 15.04
C GLY A 110 -2.20 0.46 13.91
N LEU A 111 -1.89 1.75 14.05
CA LEU A 111 -2.11 2.74 13.00
C LEU A 111 -1.09 2.48 11.91
N PRO A 112 -1.53 2.34 10.65
CA PRO A 112 -0.58 2.11 9.60
C PRO A 112 0.26 3.38 9.37
N GLN A 113 1.58 3.22 9.22
CA GLN A 113 2.51 4.34 9.09
C GLN A 113 2.41 4.97 7.69
N GLY A 114 1.87 6.19 7.59
CA GLY A 114 1.71 6.92 6.34
C GLY A 114 0.28 6.91 5.83
N ASP A 115 0.09 7.35 4.59
CA ASP A 115 -1.19 7.45 3.87
C ASP A 115 -1.79 6.07 3.54
N ILE A 116 -1.93 5.20 4.54
CA ILE A 116 -2.34 3.79 4.43
C ILE A 116 -3.80 3.57 4.84
N PHE A 117 -4.48 4.56 5.42
CA PHE A 117 -5.88 4.43 5.88
C PHE A 117 -6.91 3.98 4.82
N PHE A 118 -6.53 3.97 3.53
CA PHE A 118 -7.37 3.60 2.38
C PHE A 118 -6.96 2.33 1.67
N ILE A 119 -5.87 1.67 2.08
CA ILE A 119 -5.68 0.30 1.63
C ILE A 119 -6.89 -0.47 2.17
N ASP A 120 -7.76 -0.99 1.29
CA ASP A 120 -8.76 -1.97 1.72
C ASP A 120 -7.99 -3.10 2.39
N GLY A 121 -7.99 -3.08 3.73
CA GLY A 121 -7.20 -3.93 4.60
C GLY A 121 -7.66 -5.38 4.58
N GLN A 122 -7.86 -5.95 3.39
CA GLN A 122 -7.78 -7.38 3.19
C GLN A 122 -6.35 -7.77 3.57
N SER A 123 -6.23 -8.33 4.76
CA SER A 123 -5.04 -9.07 5.15
C SER A 123 -5.23 -10.51 4.67
N SER A 124 -4.12 -11.19 4.38
CA SER A 124 -4.14 -12.60 4.04
C SER A 124 -3.57 -13.40 5.21
N ASP A 125 -4.32 -14.38 5.71
CA ASP A 125 -3.82 -15.32 6.72
C ASP A 125 -2.59 -16.11 6.22
N LYS A 126 -2.46 -16.26 4.88
CA LYS A 126 -1.33 -16.95 4.24
C LYS A 126 -0.04 -16.13 4.23
N VAL A 127 -0.13 -14.81 4.40
CA VAL A 127 1.04 -13.91 4.41
C VAL A 127 0.92 -12.94 5.60
N PRO A 128 1.41 -13.35 6.79
CA PRO A 128 1.26 -12.56 8.01
C PRO A 128 1.81 -11.13 7.89
N GLY A 129 1.00 -10.18 8.35
CA GLY A 129 1.34 -8.76 8.32
C GLY A 129 1.51 -8.19 6.91
N ALA A 130 0.87 -8.77 5.89
CA ALA A 130 0.74 -8.21 4.55
C ALA A 130 -0.71 -7.77 4.30
N TYR A 131 -0.86 -6.67 3.58
CA TYR A 131 -2.13 -6.10 3.15
C TYR A 131 -2.19 -6.07 1.62
N LEU A 132 -3.40 -6.11 1.08
CA LEU A 132 -3.65 -6.02 -0.36
C LEU A 132 -3.30 -4.62 -0.89
N LEU A 133 -2.34 -4.50 -1.81
CA LEU A 133 -1.81 -3.21 -2.28
C LEU A 133 -2.38 -2.75 -3.63
N ASN A 134 -3.38 -3.43 -4.18
CA ASN A 134 -3.92 -3.15 -5.53
C ASN A 134 -4.41 -1.71 -5.71
N ASP A 135 -4.89 -1.07 -4.64
CA ASP A 135 -5.28 0.34 -4.66
C ASP A 135 -4.08 1.22 -5.05
N LEU A 136 -2.90 0.94 -4.48
CA LEU A 136 -1.67 1.70 -4.71
C LEU A 136 -1.09 1.56 -6.11
N VAL A 137 -1.64 0.68 -6.96
CA VAL A 137 -1.21 0.59 -8.36
C VAL A 137 -1.57 1.89 -9.08
N ASP A 138 -0.58 2.48 -9.73
CA ASP A 138 -0.78 3.65 -10.58
C ASP A 138 -1.27 3.21 -11.96
N MET A 139 -2.59 3.25 -12.14
CA MET A 139 -3.27 2.90 -13.39
C MET A 139 -2.80 3.72 -14.59
N SER A 140 -2.20 4.91 -14.39
CA SER A 140 -1.66 5.71 -15.49
C SER A 140 -0.36 5.15 -16.06
N THR A 141 0.36 4.38 -15.26
CA THR A 141 1.61 3.70 -15.63
C THR A 141 1.40 2.24 -16.05
N LEU A 142 0.15 1.76 -15.96
CA LEU A 142 -0.20 0.38 -16.24
C LEU A 142 -0.19 0.15 -17.75
N GLU A 143 0.69 -0.72 -18.20
CA GLU A 143 0.82 -1.13 -19.60
C GLU A 143 0.90 -2.66 -19.65
N CYS A 144 0.35 -3.26 -20.70
CA CYS A 144 0.55 -4.67 -20.97
C CYS A 144 0.80 -4.88 -22.46
N LEU A 145 1.94 -5.50 -22.80
CA LEU A 145 2.24 -5.93 -24.15
C LEU A 145 1.58 -7.27 -24.42
N ASN A 146 1.14 -7.45 -25.67
CA ASN A 146 0.43 -8.63 -26.16
C ASN A 146 -0.92 -8.89 -25.46
N GLN A 147 -1.60 -7.87 -24.95
CA GLN A 147 -2.96 -8.01 -24.42
C GLN A 147 -4.01 -8.00 -25.53
N ASP A 148 -5.10 -8.74 -25.33
CA ASP A 148 -6.32 -8.68 -26.14
C ASP A 148 -7.10 -7.39 -25.80
N ASP A 149 -7.48 -6.61 -26.82
CA ASP A 149 -8.17 -5.32 -26.65
C ASP A 149 -9.50 -5.43 -25.87
N GLY A 150 -10.17 -6.59 -25.94
CA GLY A 150 -11.40 -6.88 -25.20
C GLY A 150 -11.16 -7.32 -23.75
N HIS A 151 -9.90 -7.63 -23.40
CA HIS A 151 -9.49 -8.18 -22.10
C HIS A 151 -8.24 -7.46 -21.57
N PRO A 152 -8.30 -6.15 -21.32
CA PRO A 152 -7.14 -5.35 -20.94
C PRO A 152 -6.65 -5.68 -19.52
N VAL A 153 -5.38 -5.38 -19.24
CA VAL A 153 -4.74 -5.61 -17.94
C VAL A 153 -5.46 -4.96 -16.76
N SER A 154 -6.12 -3.82 -16.98
CA SER A 154 -6.91 -3.13 -15.95
C SER A 154 -8.03 -4.01 -15.37
N GLY A 155 -8.55 -4.97 -16.15
CA GLY A 155 -9.55 -5.94 -15.68
C GLY A 155 -9.00 -6.93 -14.66
N ALA A 156 -7.71 -7.26 -14.73
CA ALA A 156 -7.06 -8.15 -13.76
C ALA A 156 -6.64 -7.44 -12.46
N ILE A 157 -6.42 -6.12 -12.49
CA ILE A 157 -6.09 -5.31 -11.30
C ILE A 157 -7.38 -4.98 -10.52
N SER A 158 -7.99 -6.01 -9.94
CA SER A 158 -9.24 -5.94 -9.18
C SER A 158 -9.09 -6.57 -7.79
N LYS A 159 -9.94 -6.14 -6.85
CA LYS A 159 -10.05 -6.73 -5.50
C LYS A 159 -10.89 -8.01 -5.48
N SER A 160 -11.71 -8.20 -6.51
CA SER A 160 -12.56 -9.37 -6.70
C SER A 160 -12.28 -10.01 -8.05
N VAL A 161 -12.49 -11.32 -8.14
CA VAL A 161 -12.22 -12.09 -9.35
C VAL A 161 -13.09 -11.53 -10.48
N ALA A 162 -12.45 -11.07 -11.55
CA ALA A 162 -13.15 -10.49 -12.67
C ALA A 162 -13.85 -11.58 -13.50
N THR A 163 -14.97 -11.21 -14.12
CA THR A 163 -15.66 -12.09 -15.08
C THR A 163 -14.91 -12.19 -16.41
N ALA A 164 -14.21 -11.11 -16.78
CA ALA A 164 -13.34 -11.01 -17.94
C ALA A 164 -12.05 -10.32 -17.45
N GLY A 165 -11.02 -11.12 -17.14
CA GLY A 165 -9.73 -10.64 -16.69
C GLY A 165 -8.84 -10.17 -17.84
N LEU A 166 -7.53 -10.16 -17.61
CA LEU A 166 -6.52 -9.96 -18.65
C LEU A 166 -6.40 -11.22 -19.52
N ARG A 167 -6.26 -11.04 -20.83
CA ARG A 167 -5.97 -12.13 -21.76
C ARG A 167 -4.88 -11.72 -22.76
N SER A 168 -4.07 -12.68 -23.20
CA SER A 168 -3.15 -12.47 -24.33
C SER A 168 -3.89 -12.44 -25.67
N ASP A 169 -3.29 -11.76 -26.65
CA ASP A 169 -3.82 -11.71 -28.01
C ASP A 169 -3.85 -13.12 -28.63
N PRO A 170 -5.04 -13.65 -29.00
CA PRO A 170 -5.15 -14.97 -29.60
C PRO A 170 -4.49 -15.13 -30.98
N GLU A 171 -4.10 -14.04 -31.65
CA GLU A 171 -3.46 -14.07 -32.97
C GLU A 171 -1.94 -14.06 -32.91
N VAL A 172 -1.33 -13.80 -31.74
CA VAL A 172 0.12 -13.67 -31.55
C VAL A 172 0.68 -14.88 -30.83
N ASP A 173 0.55 -14.92 -29.50
CA ASP A 173 0.99 -16.02 -28.64
C ASP A 173 0.45 -15.86 -27.19
N HIS A 174 0.89 -16.75 -26.30
CA HIS A 174 0.47 -16.80 -24.89
C HIS A 174 1.29 -15.91 -23.95
N GLN A 175 2.40 -15.31 -24.42
CA GLN A 175 3.27 -14.53 -23.56
C GLN A 175 2.65 -13.17 -23.26
N LEU A 176 2.81 -12.68 -22.03
CA LEU A 176 2.34 -11.36 -21.60
C LEU A 176 3.46 -10.63 -20.89
N LEU A 177 3.59 -9.33 -21.16
CA LEU A 177 4.50 -8.47 -20.41
C LEU A 177 3.72 -7.33 -19.76
N ILE A 178 3.52 -7.43 -18.45
CA ILE A 178 2.77 -6.45 -17.66
C ILE A 178 3.78 -5.50 -17.02
N LYS A 179 3.61 -4.20 -17.23
CA LYS A 179 4.41 -3.13 -16.62
C LYS A 179 3.50 -2.28 -15.75
N LEU A 180 3.93 -1.99 -14.52
CA LEU A 180 3.16 -1.15 -13.61
C LEU A 180 4.06 -0.38 -12.65
N GLY A 181 3.55 0.75 -12.20
CA GLY A 181 4.07 1.53 -11.08
C GLY A 181 3.16 1.47 -9.87
N PHE A 182 3.73 1.75 -8.71
CA PHE A 182 2.98 2.07 -7.49
C PHE A 182 3.05 3.58 -7.24
N ARG A 183 1.95 4.17 -6.78
CA ARG A 183 1.88 5.62 -6.47
C ARG A 183 2.83 6.04 -5.35
N GLN A 184 3.26 5.08 -4.55
CA GLN A 184 4.29 5.25 -3.53
C GLN A 184 5.11 3.95 -3.42
N PRO A 185 6.38 4.02 -3.00
CA PRO A 185 7.20 2.82 -2.85
C PRO A 185 6.60 1.82 -1.86
N VAL A 186 6.60 0.53 -2.22
CA VAL A 186 6.05 -0.55 -1.39
C VAL A 186 7.08 -1.63 -1.06
N LYS A 187 6.89 -2.30 0.08
CA LYS A 187 7.58 -3.51 0.51
C LYS A 187 6.74 -4.73 0.08
N LEU A 188 7.01 -5.32 -1.08
CA LEU A 188 6.25 -6.49 -1.57
C LEU A 188 6.68 -7.78 -0.87
N LYS A 189 5.70 -8.49 -0.30
CA LYS A 189 5.89 -9.78 0.37
C LYS A 189 5.42 -10.95 -0.48
N ALA A 190 4.34 -10.79 -1.24
CA ALA A 190 3.79 -11.84 -2.09
C ALA A 190 3.01 -11.24 -3.28
N ILE A 191 2.80 -12.07 -4.30
CA ILE A 191 1.92 -11.78 -5.45
C ILE A 191 0.99 -12.97 -5.63
N SER A 192 -0.30 -12.74 -5.89
CA SER A 192 -1.22 -13.80 -6.29
C SER A 192 -1.71 -13.60 -7.71
N PHE A 193 -1.79 -14.72 -8.43
CA PHE A 193 -2.41 -14.84 -9.74
C PHE A 193 -3.63 -15.73 -9.57
N HIS A 194 -4.78 -15.28 -10.04
CA HIS A 194 -5.99 -16.10 -10.09
C HIS A 194 -6.37 -16.34 -11.54
N GLY A 195 -6.64 -17.60 -11.88
CA GLY A 195 -6.97 -18.02 -13.24
C GLY A 195 -7.54 -19.42 -13.27
N SER A 196 -8.07 -19.81 -14.43
CA SER A 196 -8.60 -21.15 -14.66
C SER A 196 -7.46 -22.09 -15.06
N THR A 197 -7.31 -23.22 -14.37
CA THR A 197 -6.38 -24.28 -14.82
C THR A 197 -7.07 -25.36 -15.65
N ARG A 198 -8.41 -25.35 -15.70
CA ARG A 198 -9.21 -26.32 -16.47
C ARG A 198 -9.03 -26.18 -17.98
N ASP A 199 -8.83 -24.96 -18.45
CA ASP A 199 -8.56 -24.62 -19.84
C ASP A 199 -7.06 -24.42 -20.11
N ALA A 200 -6.21 -24.68 -19.10
CA ALA A 200 -4.76 -24.50 -19.14
C ALA A 200 -4.28 -23.06 -19.45
N THR A 201 -5.18 -22.06 -19.41
CA THR A 201 -4.86 -20.66 -19.75
C THR A 201 -4.19 -19.90 -18.61
N ALA A 202 -4.27 -20.39 -17.38
CA ALA A 202 -3.60 -19.79 -16.23
C ALA A 202 -2.07 -19.67 -16.43
N PRO A 203 -1.44 -18.59 -15.94
CA PRO A 203 0.01 -18.44 -15.98
C PRO A 203 0.69 -19.53 -15.13
N LYS A 204 1.83 -20.02 -15.60
CA LYS A 204 2.64 -21.04 -14.91
C LYS A 204 4.01 -20.50 -14.56
N VAL A 205 4.76 -19.98 -15.52
CA VAL A 205 6.10 -19.42 -15.29
C VAL A 205 6.06 -17.91 -15.44
N VAL A 206 6.39 -17.18 -14.37
CA VAL A 206 6.40 -15.71 -14.36
C VAL A 206 7.74 -15.19 -13.87
N LYS A 207 8.43 -14.41 -14.69
CA LYS A 207 9.63 -13.66 -14.31
C LYS A 207 9.26 -12.29 -13.77
N ILE A 208 9.93 -11.87 -12.69
CA ILE A 208 9.70 -10.58 -12.03
C ILE A 208 10.94 -9.71 -12.15
N PHE A 209 10.75 -8.48 -12.63
CA PHE A 209 11.77 -7.44 -12.67
C PHE A 209 11.27 -6.22 -11.89
N GLN A 210 12.21 -5.41 -11.38
CA GLN A 210 11.90 -4.16 -10.66
C GLN A 210 12.92 -3.08 -11.02
N GLY A 211 12.55 -1.81 -10.88
CA GLY A 211 13.47 -0.68 -11.07
C GLY A 211 13.87 -0.42 -12.53
N GLN A 212 13.28 -1.16 -13.46
CA GLN A 212 13.27 -0.85 -14.88
C GLN A 212 11.93 -0.18 -15.20
N VAL A 213 11.88 0.67 -16.22
CA VAL A 213 10.63 1.35 -16.63
C VAL A 213 10.16 0.79 -17.97
N ASP A 214 11.08 0.38 -18.82
CA ASP A 214 10.79 -0.14 -20.14
C ASP A 214 11.68 -1.36 -20.43
N ILE A 215 11.06 -2.53 -20.52
CA ILE A 215 11.66 -3.80 -20.90
C ILE A 215 10.76 -4.40 -21.98
N GLY A 216 11.34 -4.99 -23.03
CA GLY A 216 10.62 -5.74 -24.05
C GLY A 216 10.71 -7.25 -23.83
N PHE A 217 10.10 -8.02 -24.74
CA PHE A 217 10.11 -9.49 -24.67
C PHE A 217 11.52 -10.06 -24.78
N GLN A 218 12.33 -9.56 -25.72
CA GLN A 218 13.72 -10.03 -25.90
C GLN A 218 14.55 -9.81 -24.62
N GLU A 219 14.46 -8.62 -24.04
CA GLU A 219 15.18 -8.32 -22.80
C GLU A 219 14.66 -9.16 -21.62
N ALA A 220 13.35 -9.40 -21.53
CA ALA A 220 12.77 -10.24 -20.48
C ALA A 220 13.16 -11.73 -20.60
N GLU A 221 13.41 -12.22 -21.82
CA GLU A 221 13.92 -13.56 -22.05
C GLU A 221 15.40 -13.69 -21.67
N ASP A 222 16.22 -12.74 -22.11
CA ASP A 222 17.68 -12.78 -21.94
C ASP A 222 18.16 -12.40 -20.53
N GLN A 223 17.46 -11.49 -19.84
CA GLN A 223 17.88 -11.01 -18.52
C GLN A 223 17.52 -11.98 -17.40
N GLU A 224 18.38 -12.00 -16.37
CA GLU A 224 18.09 -12.69 -15.12
C GLU A 224 17.02 -11.92 -14.35
N ALA A 225 15.89 -12.57 -14.06
CA ALA A 225 14.84 -12.00 -13.25
C ALA A 225 15.29 -11.82 -11.80
N VAL A 226 14.76 -10.80 -11.12
CA VAL A 226 14.95 -10.64 -9.66
C VAL A 226 14.41 -11.85 -8.91
N GLN A 227 13.31 -12.40 -9.41
CA GLN A 227 12.76 -13.67 -8.99
C GLN A 227 11.95 -14.30 -10.13
N LEU A 228 12.09 -15.63 -10.29
CA LEU A 228 11.23 -16.44 -11.15
C LEU A 228 10.21 -17.17 -10.26
N LEU A 229 8.94 -17.12 -10.64
CA LEU A 229 7.85 -17.86 -10.02
C LEU A 229 7.44 -19.03 -10.92
N ASP A 230 7.44 -20.24 -10.35
CA ASP A 230 6.82 -21.42 -10.96
C ASP A 230 5.55 -21.72 -10.17
N LEU A 231 4.41 -21.39 -10.76
CA LEU A 231 3.09 -21.41 -10.15
C LEU A 231 2.49 -22.81 -10.25
N SER A 232 2.02 -23.34 -9.12
CA SER A 232 1.26 -24.59 -9.09
C SER A 232 -0.22 -24.35 -9.43
N THR A 233 -0.89 -25.39 -9.93
CA THR A 233 -2.33 -25.34 -10.23
C THR A 233 -3.16 -24.92 -9.02
N SER A 234 -2.83 -25.46 -7.83
CA SER A 234 -3.51 -25.09 -6.58
C SER A 234 -3.35 -23.61 -6.22
N GLN A 235 -2.20 -23.02 -6.51
CA GLN A 235 -1.97 -21.60 -6.21
C GLN A 235 -2.82 -20.72 -7.12
N VAL A 236 -2.90 -21.05 -8.40
CA VAL A 236 -3.63 -20.21 -9.38
C VAL A 236 -5.13 -20.37 -9.27
N GLU A 237 -5.65 -21.59 -9.06
CA GLU A 237 -7.09 -21.78 -8.83
C GLU A 237 -7.56 -21.20 -7.50
N GLY A 238 -6.72 -21.28 -6.46
CA GLY A 238 -7.01 -20.70 -5.15
C GLY A 238 -6.84 -19.18 -5.09
N GLY A 239 -6.11 -18.58 -6.05
CA GLY A 239 -5.64 -17.20 -5.94
C GLY A 239 -4.71 -16.99 -4.75
N ASP A 240 -3.92 -18.03 -4.41
CA ASP A 240 -3.09 -18.04 -3.22
C ASP A 240 -1.88 -17.12 -3.38
N PRO A 241 -1.54 -16.29 -2.38
CA PRO A 241 -0.34 -15.48 -2.43
C PRO A 241 0.93 -16.33 -2.50
N VAL A 242 1.76 -16.07 -3.50
CA VAL A 242 3.06 -16.70 -3.68
C VAL A 242 4.14 -15.79 -3.07
N PRO A 243 4.92 -16.28 -2.09
CA PRO A 243 5.89 -15.45 -1.38
C PRO A 243 7.02 -15.01 -2.30
N LEU A 244 7.35 -13.72 -2.22
CA LEU A 244 8.53 -13.15 -2.84
C LEU A 244 9.72 -13.21 -1.87
N ARG A 245 10.92 -13.10 -2.43
CA ARG A 245 12.16 -12.89 -1.69
C ARG A 245 12.17 -11.46 -1.16
N PHE A 246 11.42 -11.23 -0.09
CA PHE A 246 11.16 -9.92 0.53
C PHE A 246 12.38 -8.99 0.59
N VAL A 247 13.57 -9.52 0.91
CA VAL A 247 14.83 -8.74 0.97
C VAL A 247 15.19 -8.04 -0.34
N LYS A 248 14.71 -8.51 -1.49
CA LYS A 248 14.88 -7.87 -2.80
C LYS A 248 13.80 -6.84 -3.10
N PHE A 249 12.63 -6.93 -2.45
CA PHE A 249 11.45 -6.11 -2.74
C PHE A 249 11.10 -5.16 -1.58
N GLN A 250 12.11 -4.51 -0.98
CA GLN A 250 11.92 -3.57 0.14
C GLN A 250 11.40 -2.19 -0.28
N SER A 251 11.63 -1.79 -1.53
CA SER A 251 11.28 -0.45 -2.03
C SER A 251 10.98 -0.54 -3.52
N VAL A 252 9.81 -1.07 -3.84
CA VAL A 252 9.32 -1.27 -5.20
C VAL A 252 8.50 -0.06 -5.62
N SER A 253 8.99 0.67 -6.62
CA SER A 253 8.24 1.76 -7.27
C SER A 253 7.69 1.34 -8.62
N THR A 254 8.45 0.53 -9.37
CA THR A 254 8.03 -0.06 -10.64
C THR A 254 8.24 -1.57 -10.60
N LEU A 255 7.38 -2.29 -11.31
CA LEU A 255 7.39 -3.74 -11.40
C LEU A 255 7.05 -4.17 -12.82
N GLN A 256 7.78 -5.16 -13.33
CA GLN A 256 7.47 -5.82 -14.59
C GLN A 256 7.30 -7.32 -14.36
N LEU A 257 6.21 -7.86 -14.88
CA LEU A 257 5.85 -9.27 -14.81
C LEU A 257 5.82 -9.82 -16.22
N PHE A 258 6.77 -10.70 -16.53
CA PHE A 258 6.80 -11.42 -17.79
C PHE A 258 6.22 -12.82 -17.58
N VAL A 259 5.05 -13.06 -18.13
CA VAL A 259 4.45 -14.41 -18.19
C VAL A 259 5.09 -15.14 -19.36
N GLN A 260 5.99 -16.06 -19.04
CA GLN A 260 6.78 -16.80 -20.01
C GLN A 260 6.06 -18.05 -20.51
N GLU A 261 5.35 -18.75 -19.61
CA GLU A 261 4.61 -19.98 -19.93
C GLU A 261 3.27 -20.01 -19.17
N ASN A 262 2.27 -20.66 -19.77
CA ASN A 262 1.02 -21.08 -19.12
C ASN A 262 1.00 -22.61 -18.92
N PHE A 263 -0.16 -23.19 -18.58
CA PHE A 263 -0.28 -24.63 -18.37
C PHE A 263 -0.43 -25.46 -19.67
N GLY A 264 -0.18 -24.87 -20.84
CA GLY A 264 -0.19 -25.55 -22.15
C GLY A 264 -1.31 -25.11 -23.09
N ALA A 265 -1.85 -23.91 -22.92
CA ALA A 265 -2.83 -23.32 -23.84
C ALA A 265 -2.17 -22.33 -24.82
N GLU A 266 -2.85 -22.02 -25.91
CA GLU A 266 -2.38 -21.02 -26.90
C GLU A 266 -2.52 -19.57 -26.40
N VAL A 267 -3.34 -19.35 -25.36
CA VAL A 267 -3.59 -18.03 -24.78
C VAL A 267 -3.43 -18.07 -23.27
N THR A 268 -2.95 -16.97 -22.69
CA THR A 268 -2.90 -16.80 -21.24
C THR A 268 -4.11 -15.98 -20.77
N CYS A 269 -4.72 -16.37 -19.65
CA CYS A 269 -5.80 -15.64 -19.00
C CYS A 269 -5.52 -15.45 -17.49
N ILE A 270 -5.62 -14.21 -17.02
CA ILE A 270 -5.44 -13.82 -15.62
C ILE A 270 -6.70 -13.10 -15.16
N LEU A 271 -7.52 -13.78 -14.36
CA LEU A 271 -8.79 -13.25 -13.84
C LEU A 271 -8.59 -12.24 -12.71
N GLN A 272 -7.50 -12.37 -11.96
CA GLN A 272 -7.14 -11.44 -10.89
C GLN A 272 -5.64 -11.47 -10.65
N LEU A 273 -5.04 -10.31 -10.49
CA LEU A 273 -3.65 -10.13 -10.12
C LEU A 273 -3.60 -9.25 -8.86
N GLN A 274 -3.01 -9.75 -7.78
CA GLN A 274 -2.91 -9.01 -6.52
C GLN A 274 -1.50 -8.92 -5.97
N PHE A 275 -1.23 -7.79 -5.33
CA PHE A 275 0.04 -7.50 -4.68
C PHE A 275 -0.17 -7.44 -3.17
N TRP A 276 0.69 -8.13 -2.42
CA TRP A 276 0.56 -8.24 -0.97
C TRP A 276 1.84 -7.73 -0.31
N GLY A 277 1.69 -6.81 0.65
CA GLY A 277 2.85 -6.25 1.32
C GLY A 277 2.49 -5.13 2.29
N THR A 278 3.43 -4.21 2.47
CA THR A 278 3.23 -2.97 3.21
C THR A 278 3.77 -1.81 2.40
N VAL A 279 3.41 -0.59 2.76
CA VAL A 279 4.08 0.59 2.18
C VAL A 279 5.51 0.65 2.71
N ALA A 280 6.45 1.10 1.88
CA ALA A 280 7.80 1.36 2.35
C ALA A 280 7.80 2.65 3.17
N GLU A 281 8.44 2.63 4.33
CA GLU A 281 8.62 3.84 5.12
C GLU A 281 9.42 4.85 4.30
N THR A 282 8.85 6.02 4.06
CA THR A 282 9.64 7.20 3.70
C THR A 282 10.45 7.56 4.94
N VAL A 283 11.72 7.15 4.98
CA VAL A 283 12.64 7.61 6.00
C VAL A 283 12.78 9.12 5.81
N ASP A 284 12.07 9.89 6.65
CA ASP A 284 12.26 11.34 6.70
C ASP A 284 13.66 11.59 7.26
N MET A 285 14.63 11.83 6.36
CA MET A 285 16.01 12.11 6.73
C MET A 285 16.14 13.38 7.60
N LYS A 286 15.07 14.19 7.75
CA LYS A 286 15.02 15.32 8.69
C LYS A 286 14.78 14.90 10.13
N ALA A 287 14.22 13.71 10.38
CA ALA A 287 13.98 13.18 11.74
C ALA A 287 15.18 12.40 12.29
N TRP A 288 16.22 12.16 11.48
CA TRP A 288 17.42 11.47 11.92
C TRP A 288 18.32 12.41 12.71
N LYS A 289 18.37 12.23 14.03
CA LYS A 289 19.39 12.84 14.89
C LYS A 289 20.51 11.84 15.11
N PRO A 290 21.78 12.19 14.81
CA PRO A 290 22.92 11.35 15.15
C PRO A 290 22.92 11.11 16.67
N THR A 291 22.89 9.85 17.10
CA THR A 291 23.19 9.51 18.49
C THR A 291 24.68 9.74 18.69
N VAL A 292 25.02 10.88 19.30
CA VAL A 292 26.36 11.08 19.86
C VAL A 292 26.47 10.15 21.06
N ASP A 293 26.92 8.92 20.82
CA ASP A 293 27.39 8.08 21.92
C ASP A 293 28.64 8.75 22.49
N SER A 294 28.52 9.25 23.71
CA SER A 294 29.61 9.89 24.47
C SER A 294 30.81 8.97 24.79
N ARG A 295 30.86 7.78 24.19
CA ARG A 295 31.99 6.84 24.23
C ARG A 295 32.65 6.59 22.87
N ALA A 296 32.28 7.31 21.82
CA ALA A 296 32.99 7.24 20.55
C ALA A 296 34.37 7.91 20.66
N ASN A 297 35.42 7.12 20.44
CA ASN A 297 36.80 7.56 20.30
C ASN A 297 36.86 8.75 19.31
N PRO A 298 37.44 9.91 19.65
CA PRO A 298 37.47 11.04 18.74
C PRO A 298 38.18 10.64 17.45
N VAL A 299 37.44 10.65 16.34
CA VAL A 299 38.03 10.59 15.00
C VAL A 299 38.81 11.89 14.83
N PHE A 300 40.12 11.83 15.04
CA PHE A 300 40.99 12.95 14.71
C PHE A 300 40.82 13.24 13.22
N ALA A 301 40.49 14.49 12.89
CA ALA A 301 40.44 14.95 11.52
C ALA A 301 41.74 14.57 10.82
N ILE A 302 41.64 13.85 9.71
CA ILE A 302 42.77 13.54 8.85
C ILE A 302 43.33 14.89 8.40
N ARG A 303 44.50 15.28 8.93
CA ARG A 303 45.23 16.43 8.41
C ARG A 303 45.69 16.06 7.00
N GLU A 304 45.31 16.86 6.01
CA GLU A 304 45.89 16.78 4.68
C GLU A 304 47.43 16.85 4.80
N PRO A 305 48.18 15.97 4.11
CA PRO A 305 49.63 16.09 4.07
C PRO A 305 49.99 17.40 3.37
N VAL A 306 50.80 18.21 4.05
CA VAL A 306 51.35 19.46 3.48
C VAL A 306 52.13 19.09 2.23
N LEU A 307 51.74 19.66 1.09
CA LEU A 307 52.54 19.62 -0.14
C LEU A 307 53.88 20.29 0.17
N GLU A 308 54.96 19.49 0.26
CA GLU A 308 56.30 20.04 0.26
C GLU A 308 56.54 20.71 -1.10
N ASP A 309 56.61 22.04 -1.08
CA ASP A 309 57.05 22.83 -2.20
C ASP A 309 58.53 22.52 -2.46
N HIS A 310 58.81 21.67 -3.44
CA HIS A 310 60.15 21.52 -4.00
C HIS A 310 60.45 22.71 -4.91
N SER A 311 60.65 23.89 -4.32
CA SER A 311 61.31 25.01 -4.96
C SER A 311 62.78 25.06 -4.53
N GLY A 312 63.65 24.49 -5.39
CA GLY A 312 65.08 24.69 -5.32
C GLY A 312 65.87 23.59 -5.99
N ILE A 313 66.16 23.75 -7.30
CA ILE A 313 67.46 24.20 -7.83
C ILE A 313 67.19 24.94 -9.14
#